data_AF-A0A3D9ANU5-F1
#
_entry.id   AF-A0A3D9ANU5-F1
#
_cell.length_a   1.000
_cell.length_b   1.000
_cell.length_c   1.000
_cell.angle_alpha   90.00
_cell.angle_beta   90.00
_cell.angle_gamma   90.00
#
_symmetry.space_group_name_H-M   'P 1'
#
loop_
_entity.id
_entity.type
_entity.pdbx_description
1 polymer ?
#
loop_
_entity_poly.entity_id
_entity_poly.type
_entity_poly.pdbx_seq_one_letter_code
_entity_poly.pdbx_strand_id
1 'polypeptide(L)'
;MKNIYNKGTFRSFEYGKIGPYLKKHGNKKWRRTEKSEIEDQLSENIKIFKQRRKRHKLIWVKITSEVYGTTHSDYRSFYSEKAFRDSIKRTHVTRYFLINNKTNKK
;
A
#
# COMPACT_ATOMS: atom_id res chain seq x y z
N MET A 1 -54.58 12.68 -14.32
CA MET A 1 -53.15 12.32 -14.24
C MET A 1 -52.75 12.26 -12.77
N LYS A 2 -52.37 11.09 -12.26
CA LYS A 2 -51.95 10.89 -10.86
C LYS A 2 -50.41 10.80 -10.79
N ASN A 3 -49.82 11.49 -9.83
CA ASN A 3 -48.37 11.62 -9.68
C ASN A 3 -47.67 10.27 -9.38
N ILE A 4 -46.55 10.07 -10.07
CA ILE A 4 -45.84 8.80 -10.33
C ILE A 4 -44.80 8.43 -9.24
N TYR A 5 -44.82 9.06 -8.07
CA TYR A 5 -43.84 8.71 -7.03
C TYR A 5 -44.31 7.52 -6.19
N ASN A 6 -44.04 6.34 -6.74
CA ASN A 6 -44.04 5.04 -6.07
C ASN A 6 -43.25 5.12 -4.76
N LYS A 7 -43.96 5.33 -3.64
CA LYS A 7 -43.48 4.82 -2.35
C LYS A 7 -43.90 3.35 -2.32
N GLY A 8 -42.96 2.45 -2.60
CA GLY A 8 -43.14 1.04 -2.26
C GLY A 8 -43.49 0.88 -0.77
N THR A 9 -43.84 -0.34 -0.36
CA THR A 9 -44.37 -0.71 0.97
C THR A 9 -43.51 -0.29 2.18
N PHE A 10 -42.34 0.30 1.95
CA PHE A 10 -41.46 0.86 2.97
C PHE A 10 -41.46 2.38 2.86
N ARG A 11 -42.36 3.02 3.61
CA ARG A 11 -42.29 4.46 3.85
C ARG A 11 -41.02 4.76 4.64
N SER A 12 -40.26 5.76 4.18
CA SER A 12 -39.02 6.29 4.76
C SER A 12 -39.12 6.82 6.20
N PHE A 13 -40.24 6.56 6.90
CA PHE A 13 -40.54 7.00 8.26
C PHE A 13 -41.13 5.91 9.17
N GLU A 14 -41.43 4.69 8.68
CA GLU A 14 -42.09 3.66 9.50
C GLU A 14 -41.11 2.73 10.26
N TYR A 15 -39.83 2.69 9.86
CA TYR A 15 -38.79 2.04 10.67
C TYR A 15 -37.67 3.03 10.99
N GLY A 16 -37.52 3.27 12.29
CA GLY A 16 -36.83 4.39 12.90
C GLY A 16 -35.45 4.67 12.30
N LYS A 17 -35.18 5.96 12.08
CA LYS A 17 -33.81 6.49 11.98
C LYS A 17 -33.00 5.94 13.14
N ILE A 18 -32.23 4.89 12.87
CA ILE A 18 -31.28 4.33 13.83
C ILE A 18 -30.37 5.48 14.25
N GLY A 19 -30.38 5.79 15.55
CA GLY A 19 -29.57 6.86 16.12
C GLY A 19 -28.09 6.70 15.75
N PRO A 20 -27.31 7.78 15.59
CA PRO A 20 -25.91 7.72 15.14
C PRO A 20 -25.04 6.77 15.97
N TYR A 21 -25.33 6.64 17.27
CA TYR A 21 -24.63 5.73 18.20
C TYR A 21 -24.98 4.26 17.95
N LEU A 22 -26.25 3.95 17.69
CA LEU A 22 -26.68 2.62 17.25
C LEU A 22 -26.08 2.30 15.88
N LYS A 23 -25.78 3.27 15.01
CA LYS A 23 -25.06 3.00 13.75
C LYS A 23 -23.70 2.34 13.94
N LYS A 24 -22.96 2.68 15.00
CA LYS A 24 -21.66 2.08 15.35
C LYS A 24 -21.79 0.73 16.06
N HIS A 25 -22.77 0.55 16.93
CA HIS A 25 -22.89 -0.63 17.80
C HIS A 25 -23.96 -1.65 17.38
N GLY A 26 -24.88 -1.26 16.50
CA GLY A 26 -25.94 -2.11 15.99
C GLY A 26 -25.38 -3.12 15.00
N ASN A 27 -25.60 -4.39 15.32
CA ASN A 27 -25.10 -5.55 14.61
C ASN A 27 -25.38 -5.45 13.09
N LYS A 28 -24.33 -5.49 12.24
CA LYS A 28 -24.43 -5.35 10.75
C LYS A 28 -25.54 -6.24 10.18
N LYS A 29 -25.74 -7.42 10.78
CA LYS A 29 -26.76 -8.42 10.46
C LYS A 29 -28.21 -7.89 10.49
N TRP A 30 -28.51 -6.89 11.32
CA TRP A 30 -29.87 -6.34 11.50
C TRP A 30 -30.17 -5.19 10.53
N ARG A 31 -29.20 -4.80 9.70
CA ARG A 31 -29.34 -3.76 8.67
C ARG A 31 -29.23 -4.28 7.25
N ARG A 32 -28.96 -5.57 7.07
CA ARG A 32 -28.85 -6.17 5.76
C ARG A 32 -30.24 -6.32 5.17
N THR A 33 -30.44 -5.77 3.99
CA THR A 33 -31.50 -6.22 3.07
C THR A 33 -31.00 -7.48 2.35
N GLU A 34 -31.91 -8.33 1.88
CA GLU A 34 -31.56 -9.55 1.11
C GLU A 34 -30.58 -9.24 -0.03
N LYS A 35 -30.79 -8.11 -0.72
CA LYS A 35 -29.89 -7.62 -1.76
C LYS A 35 -28.46 -7.31 -1.26
N SER A 36 -28.32 -6.67 -0.10
CA SER A 36 -27.02 -6.37 0.50
C SER A 36 -26.29 -7.63 0.98
N GLU A 37 -27.03 -8.66 1.39
CA GLU A 37 -26.44 -9.94 1.80
C GLU A 37 -25.94 -10.75 0.60
N ILE A 38 -26.68 -10.71 -0.52
CA ILE A 38 -26.26 -11.29 -1.80
C ILE A 38 -25.01 -10.56 -2.34
N GLU A 39 -24.95 -9.22 -2.27
CA GLU A 39 -23.77 -8.45 -2.68
C GLU A 39 -22.55 -8.73 -1.79
N ASP A 40 -22.72 -8.83 -0.45
CA ASP A 40 -21.65 -9.22 0.47
C ASP A 40 -21.13 -10.64 0.12
N GLN A 41 -22.03 -11.62 -0.10
CA GLN A 41 -21.66 -13.00 -0.48
C GLN A 41 -20.95 -13.08 -1.85
N LEU A 42 -21.37 -12.28 -2.82
CA LEU A 42 -20.71 -12.19 -4.13
C LEU A 42 -19.33 -11.53 -4.01
N SER A 43 -19.18 -10.55 -3.11
CA SER A 43 -17.90 -9.85 -2.87
C SER A 43 -16.87 -10.71 -2.12
N GLU A 44 -17.31 -11.56 -1.19
CA GLU A 44 -16.43 -12.44 -0.39
C GLU A 44 -15.75 -13.52 -1.26
N ASN A 45 -16.35 -13.88 -2.40
CA ASN A 45 -15.81 -14.88 -3.33
C ASN A 45 -14.66 -14.35 -4.20
N ILE A 46 -14.45 -13.02 -4.28
CA ILE A 46 -13.38 -12.44 -5.11
C ILE A 46 -12.24 -11.99 -4.20
N LYS A 47 -11.44 -12.97 -3.72
CA LYS A 47 -10.11 -12.66 -3.14
C LYS A 47 -9.19 -12.20 -4.27
N ILE A 48 -9.15 -10.90 -4.53
CA ILE A 48 -8.15 -10.29 -5.41
C ILE A 48 -6.79 -10.44 -4.73
N PHE A 49 -6.08 -11.53 -5.01
CA PHE A 49 -4.69 -11.67 -4.64
C PHE A 49 -3.90 -10.58 -5.37
N LYS A 50 -3.62 -9.47 -4.67
CA LYS A 50 -2.79 -8.39 -5.21
C LYS A 50 -1.48 -9.02 -5.69
N GLN A 51 -1.23 -8.96 -7.00
CA GLN A 51 -0.03 -9.54 -7.58
C GLN A 51 1.21 -8.96 -6.87
N ARG A 52 2.09 -9.84 -6.39
CA ARG A 52 3.32 -9.41 -5.71
C ARG A 52 4.16 -8.64 -6.71
N ARG A 53 4.36 -7.33 -6.46
CA ARG A 53 5.22 -6.48 -7.31
C ARG A 53 6.61 -7.10 -7.41
N LYS A 54 7.19 -7.08 -8.61
CA LYS A 54 8.56 -7.55 -8.84
C LYS A 54 9.52 -6.75 -7.94
N ARG A 55 10.47 -7.43 -7.29
CA ARG A 55 11.49 -6.78 -6.47
C ARG A 55 12.36 -5.88 -7.37
N HIS A 56 12.62 -4.66 -6.92
CA HIS A 56 13.49 -3.72 -7.63
C HIS A 56 14.92 -4.26 -7.69
N LYS A 57 15.60 -4.08 -8.84
CA LYS A 57 17.04 -4.36 -8.96
C LYS A 57 17.79 -3.36 -8.07
N LEU A 58 18.71 -3.87 -7.24
CA LEU A 58 19.51 -3.08 -6.32
C LEU A 58 20.85 -2.70 -6.95
N ILE A 59 21.27 -1.46 -6.75
CA ILE A 59 22.61 -0.97 -7.07
C ILE A 59 23.49 -1.24 -5.85
N TRP A 60 24.49 -2.13 -5.98
CA TRP A 60 25.42 -2.46 -4.90
C TRP A 60 26.70 -1.67 -5.03
N VAL A 61 27.16 -1.08 -3.91
CA VAL A 61 28.27 -0.13 -3.92
C VAL A 61 29.08 -0.28 -2.65
N LYS A 62 30.40 -0.21 -2.79
CA LYS A 62 31.32 0.09 -1.68
C LYS A 62 31.63 1.58 -1.69
N ILE A 63 31.29 2.32 -0.63
CA ILE A 63 31.56 3.75 -0.50
C ILE A 63 32.65 3.91 0.56
N THR A 64 33.70 4.66 0.23
CA THR A 64 34.71 5.06 1.21
C THR A 64 34.50 6.51 1.59
N SER A 65 34.48 6.78 2.88
CA SER A 65 34.43 8.13 3.43
C SER A 65 35.63 8.39 4.33
N GLU A 66 36.07 9.63 4.36
CA GLU A 66 37.12 10.11 5.24
C GLU A 66 36.53 11.16 6.19
N VAL A 67 36.64 10.91 7.49
CA VAL A 67 36.14 11.79 8.53
C VAL A 67 37.20 11.87 9.61
N TYR A 68 37.62 13.08 9.99
CA TYR A 68 38.65 13.31 11.02
C TYR A 68 39.97 12.53 10.81
N GLY A 69 40.38 12.34 9.55
CA GLY A 69 41.62 11.63 9.19
C GLY A 69 41.52 10.10 9.24
N THR A 70 40.37 9.54 9.63
CA THR A 70 40.13 8.09 9.55
C THR A 70 39.33 7.75 8.30
N THR A 71 39.77 6.72 7.60
CA THR A 71 39.07 6.21 6.41
C THR A 71 38.19 5.03 6.79
N HIS A 72 36.93 5.10 6.40
CA HIS A 72 35.93 4.05 6.62
C HIS A 72 35.33 3.63 5.29
N SER A 73 35.12 2.33 5.10
CA SER A 73 34.48 1.81 3.89
C SER A 73 33.27 0.96 4.22
N ASP A 74 32.12 1.37 3.69
CA ASP A 74 30.82 0.73 3.91
C ASP A 74 30.30 0.10 2.62
N TYR A 75 29.66 -1.06 2.74
CA TYR A 75 28.89 -1.68 1.67
C TYR A 75 27.42 -1.27 1.80
N ARG A 76 26.86 -0.68 0.74
CA ARG A 76 25.47 -0.21 0.72
C ARG A 76 24.77 -0.64 -0.57
N SER A 77 23.45 -0.75 -0.48
CA SER A 77 22.59 -1.01 -1.64
C SER A 77 21.55 0.10 -1.79
N PHE A 78 21.25 0.46 -3.04
CA PHE A 78 20.29 1.52 -3.36
C PHE A 78 19.22 1.02 -4.33
N TYR A 79 17.97 1.44 -4.09
CA TYR A 79 16.83 1.12 -4.94
C TYR A 79 16.66 2.05 -6.15
N SER A 80 17.26 3.25 -6.10
CA SER A 80 17.15 4.25 -7.16
C SER A 80 18.48 4.94 -7.41
N GLU A 81 18.67 5.39 -8.64
CA GLU A 81 19.84 6.17 -9.02
C GLU A 81 19.90 7.49 -8.25
N LYS A 82 18.76 8.14 -7.99
CA LYS A 82 18.69 9.36 -7.19
C LYS A 82 19.29 9.17 -5.80
N ALA A 83 18.83 8.15 -5.08
CA ALA A 83 19.33 7.85 -3.73
C ALA A 83 20.84 7.52 -3.72
N PHE A 84 21.31 6.85 -4.77
CA PHE A 84 22.73 6.57 -4.95
C PHE A 84 23.54 7.86 -5.17
N ARG A 85 23.11 8.73 -6.09
CA ARG A 85 23.75 10.03 -6.36
C ARG A 85 23.80 10.91 -5.12
N ASP A 86 22.70 10.96 -4.36
CA ASP A 86 22.62 11.71 -3.11
C ASP A 86 23.59 11.19 -2.05
N SER A 87 23.85 9.87 -2.02
CA SER A 87 24.81 9.28 -1.09
C SER A 87 26.27 9.59 -1.46
N ILE A 88 26.61 9.67 -2.76
CA ILE A 88 27.98 9.96 -3.20
C ILE A 88 28.32 11.44 -3.07
N LYS A 89 27.34 12.34 -3.28
CA LYS A 89 27.56 13.79 -3.21
C LYS A 89 27.92 14.33 -1.82
N ARG A 90 27.99 13.48 -0.80
CA ARG A 90 28.34 13.88 0.57
C ARG A 90 29.80 14.33 0.61
N THR A 91 30.06 15.41 1.34
CA THR A 91 31.38 16.05 1.48
C THR A 91 32.49 15.08 1.92
N HIS A 92 32.15 14.12 2.78
CA HIS A 92 33.12 13.18 3.34
C HIS A 92 33.39 11.95 2.46
N VAL A 93 32.74 11.82 1.30
CA VAL A 93 32.92 10.66 0.43
C VAL A 93 34.10 10.90 -0.51
N THR A 94 35.06 9.99 -0.48
CA THR A 94 36.29 10.10 -1.29
C THR A 94 36.23 9.25 -2.56
N ARG A 95 35.69 8.04 -2.45
CA ARG A 95 35.62 7.08 -3.58
C ARG A 95 34.45 6.13 -3.43
N TYR A 96 33.98 5.62 -4.57
CA TYR A 96 32.97 4.57 -4.61
C TYR A 96 33.32 3.52 -5.67
N PHE A 97 32.95 2.27 -5.40
CA PHE A 97 33.09 1.16 -6.33
C PHE A 97 31.74 0.49 -6.54
N LEU A 98 31.31 0.36 -7.80
CA LEU A 98 30.11 -0.39 -8.15
C LEU A 98 30.41 -1.90 -8.09
N ILE A 99 29.59 -2.62 -7.35
CA ILE A 99 29.69 -4.07 -7.23
C ILE A 99 28.73 -4.65 -8.25
N ASN A 100 29.27 -4.96 -9.42
CA ASN A 100 28.56 -5.77 -10.38
C ASN A 100 28.62 -7.21 -9.87
N ASN A 101 27.51 -7.71 -9.32
CA ASN A 101 27.31 -9.14 -9.17
C ASN A 101 27.22 -9.73 -10.59
N LYS A 102 28.36 -9.88 -11.27
CA LYS A 102 28.49 -10.87 -12.33
C LYS A 102 28.32 -12.20 -11.60
N THR A 103 27.11 -12.72 -11.60
CA THR A 103 26.91 -14.16 -11.45
C THR A 103 27.57 -14.82 -12.66
N ASN A 104 28.91 -14.86 -12.68
CA ASN A 104 29.66 -15.88 -13.39
C ASN A 104 29.45 -17.16 -12.57
N LYS A 105 28.26 -17.76 -12.72
CA LYS A 105 28.05 -19.15 -12.34
C LYS A 105 27.66 -19.88 -13.62
N LYS A 106 28.69 -20.58 -14.12
CA LYS A 106 28.79 -21.49 -15.27
C LYS A 106 28.89 -20.81 -16.63
#